data_AF-A0A919S7Q6-F1
#
_entry.id   AF-A0A919S7Q6-F1
#
_cell.length_a   1.000
_cell.length_b   1.000
_cell.length_c   1.000
_cell.angle_alpha   90.00
_cell.angle_beta   90.00
_cell.angle_gamma   90.00
#
_symmetry.space_group_name_H-M   'P 1'
#
loop_
_entity.id
_entity.type
_entity.pdbx_description
1 polymer ?
#
loop_
_entity_poly.entity_id
_entity_poly.type
_entity_poly.pdbx_seq_one_letter_code
_entity_poly.pdbx_strand_id
1 'polypeptide(L)'
;MARAAAAARVGVPKAGGDGENLPALRAAAAGSDDSVAVGGLKGARSELRRQMRAKRRLRVLTLSVLSVLVLGLLPLFFGVRSAMKDPVFTSLDSLNVPGWADRQSEDVSAGSRWCFIDCRFRERTVQSEKAFGETATAYASALSSAGWKPLDGKCTDQPATTEGKYTCWQRDEFTLDLWVRIPECAVDAVAAQDPDAVPSLGPDGVVETVDPSKCTGSTVSIKVQNAVTDPRGKAEPAENPSLVGETPDPVLTNDPLLEPTPSAS
;
A
#
# COMPACT_ATOMS: atom_id res chain seq x y z
N MET A 1 13.76 -45.30 1.06
CA MET A 1 15.18 -45.21 1.46
C MET A 1 15.36 -44.05 2.42
N ALA A 2 16.05 -44.32 3.53
CA ALA A 2 16.66 -43.47 4.57
C ALA A 2 16.15 -42.05 4.89
N ARG A 3 15.74 -41.90 6.16
CA ARG A 3 15.66 -40.66 6.97
C ARG A 3 17.05 -40.09 7.28
N ALA A 4 17.14 -38.78 7.49
CA ALA A 4 18.12 -38.20 8.42
C ALA A 4 17.52 -36.97 9.11
N ALA A 5 17.30 -37.09 10.42
CA ALA A 5 16.98 -36.00 11.34
C ALA A 5 18.21 -35.75 12.22
N ALA A 6 18.66 -34.50 12.33
CA ALA A 6 19.77 -34.12 13.20
C ALA A 6 19.23 -33.22 14.33
N ALA A 7 19.29 -33.74 15.56
CA ALA A 7 18.99 -33.02 16.79
C ALA A 7 20.29 -32.40 17.35
N ALA A 8 20.28 -31.11 17.67
CA ALA A 8 21.36 -30.44 18.40
C ALA A 8 20.91 -30.14 19.83
N ARG A 9 21.78 -30.50 20.79
CA ARG A 9 21.54 -30.50 22.23
C ARG A 9 21.82 -29.14 22.87
N VAL A 10 21.00 -28.82 23.87
CA VAL A 10 21.10 -27.70 24.81
C VAL A 10 22.27 -27.90 25.77
N GLY A 11 23.01 -26.82 26.05
CA GLY A 11 24.04 -26.77 27.10
C GLY A 11 23.84 -25.55 28.01
N VAL A 12 23.48 -25.79 29.27
CA VAL A 12 23.37 -24.81 30.36
C VAL A 12 24.70 -24.80 31.14
N PRO A 13 25.29 -23.65 31.48
CA PRO A 13 26.35 -23.60 32.49
C PRO A 13 25.81 -23.34 33.90
N LYS A 14 26.41 -24.11 34.81
CA LYS A 14 26.14 -24.33 36.24
C LYS A 14 26.72 -23.21 37.11
N ALA A 15 25.97 -22.81 38.13
CA ALA A 15 26.40 -21.94 39.23
C ALA A 15 26.92 -22.75 40.44
N GLY A 16 27.73 -22.11 41.28
CA GLY A 16 28.23 -22.58 42.58
C GLY A 16 29.76 -22.65 42.64
N GLY A 17 30.46 -22.16 43.66
CA GLY A 17 30.08 -21.54 44.94
C GLY A 17 31.36 -21.20 45.72
N ASP A 18 31.24 -20.18 46.56
CA ASP A 18 31.74 -19.97 47.93
C ASP A 18 33.20 -20.32 48.32
N GLY A 19 33.82 -19.37 49.04
CA GLY A 19 35.02 -19.62 49.83
C GLY A 19 35.77 -18.36 50.27
N GLU A 20 35.27 -17.70 51.31
CA GLU A 20 36.02 -16.71 52.11
C GLU A 20 37.33 -17.29 52.66
N ASN A 21 38.39 -16.48 52.69
CA ASN A 21 39.42 -16.56 53.73
C ASN A 21 40.11 -15.21 53.97
N LEU A 22 40.23 -14.90 55.27
CA LEU A 22 40.61 -13.65 55.93
C LEU A 22 42.05 -13.16 55.63
N PRO A 23 42.35 -11.87 55.92
CA PRO A 23 43.67 -11.28 55.69
C PRO A 23 44.62 -11.58 56.85
N ALA A 24 45.79 -12.15 56.55
CA ALA A 24 46.90 -12.27 57.49
C ALA A 24 47.88 -11.09 57.32
N LEU A 25 47.90 -10.21 58.31
CA LEU A 25 48.98 -9.25 58.54
C LEU A 25 50.13 -9.93 59.30
N ARG A 26 51.35 -9.92 58.73
CA ARG A 26 52.57 -9.67 59.52
C ARG A 26 53.75 -9.27 58.62
N ALA A 27 54.34 -8.15 59.01
CA ALA A 27 55.48 -7.47 58.41
C ALA A 27 56.82 -8.11 58.80
N ALA A 28 57.84 -7.93 57.96
CA ALA A 28 59.14 -7.40 58.37
C ALA A 28 60.01 -7.04 57.16
N ALA A 29 60.72 -5.93 57.30
CA ALA A 29 61.53 -5.20 56.34
C ALA A 29 62.62 -6.01 55.59
N ALA A 30 62.89 -5.62 54.35
CA ALA A 30 64.26 -5.47 53.83
C ALA A 30 64.25 -4.75 52.47
N GLY A 31 65.08 -3.71 52.36
CA GLY A 31 65.75 -3.32 51.12
C GLY A 31 64.94 -2.47 50.14
N SER A 32 65.10 -1.15 50.25
CA SER A 32 65.25 -0.35 49.04
C SER A 32 66.52 -0.83 48.35
N ASP A 33 66.38 -1.52 47.23
CA ASP A 33 67.43 -1.54 46.23
C ASP A 33 66.78 -1.44 44.85
N ASP A 34 67.15 -0.35 44.20
CA ASP A 34 66.91 -0.07 42.81
C ASP A 34 67.34 -1.27 41.95
N SER A 35 66.36 -2.02 41.44
CA SER A 35 66.52 -2.79 40.21
C SER A 35 65.67 -2.17 39.10
N VAL A 36 65.99 -0.90 38.84
CA VAL A 36 65.71 -0.28 37.56
C VAL A 36 66.41 -1.10 36.47
N ALA A 37 65.69 -1.34 35.37
CA ALA A 37 66.21 -1.77 34.07
C ALA A 37 66.51 -3.27 33.82
N VAL A 38 65.49 -4.13 33.91
CA VAL A 38 65.34 -5.26 32.93
C VAL A 38 63.89 -5.40 32.41
N GLY A 39 62.93 -4.63 32.95
CA GLY A 39 61.51 -4.70 32.56
C GLY A 39 61.10 -3.83 31.36
N GLY A 40 61.85 -2.77 31.03
CA GLY A 40 61.42 -1.71 30.10
C GLY A 40 61.12 -2.19 28.67
N LEU A 41 61.93 -3.10 28.13
CA LEU A 41 61.71 -3.68 26.80
C LEU A 41 60.57 -4.72 26.77
N LYS A 42 60.33 -5.42 27.89
CA LYS A 42 59.18 -6.33 28.04
C LYS A 42 57.87 -5.54 28.23
N GLY A 43 57.92 -4.44 28.98
CA GLY A 43 56.82 -3.50 29.22
C GLY A 43 56.37 -2.75 27.95
N ALA A 44 57.32 -2.21 27.18
CA ALA A 44 57.03 -1.54 25.91
C ALA A 44 56.42 -2.49 24.86
N ARG A 45 56.90 -3.75 24.82
CA ARG A 45 56.29 -4.81 23.98
C ARG A 45 54.92 -5.24 24.49
N SER A 46 54.67 -5.25 25.80
CA SER A 46 53.32 -5.52 26.33
C SER A 46 52.35 -4.38 26.06
N GLU A 47 52.79 -3.12 26.11
CA GLU A 47 51.97 -1.94 25.80
C GLU A 47 51.61 -1.89 24.32
N LEU A 48 52.57 -2.15 23.41
CA LEU A 48 52.33 -2.30 21.97
C LEU A 48 51.34 -3.43 21.66
N ARG A 49 51.48 -4.59 22.32
CA ARG A 49 50.51 -5.70 22.19
C ARG A 49 49.13 -5.32 22.71
N ARG A 50 49.04 -4.50 23.75
CA ARG A 50 47.79 -3.98 24.31
C ARG A 50 47.11 -3.01 23.34
N GLN A 51 47.86 -2.08 22.74
CA GLN A 51 47.37 -1.16 21.71
C GLN A 51 46.94 -1.88 20.43
N MET A 52 47.69 -2.89 19.98
CA MET A 52 47.33 -3.72 18.84
C MET A 52 46.03 -4.51 19.08
N ARG A 53 45.85 -5.05 20.30
CA ARG A 53 44.59 -5.70 20.70
C ARG A 53 43.43 -4.71 20.81
N ALA A 54 43.66 -3.50 21.30
CA ALA A 54 42.65 -2.45 21.36
C ALA A 54 42.20 -2.00 19.96
N LYS A 55 43.15 -1.74 19.05
CA LYS A 55 42.85 -1.41 17.64
C LYS A 55 42.13 -2.56 16.93
N ARG A 56 42.53 -3.81 17.17
CA ARG A 56 41.86 -4.98 16.60
C ARG A 56 40.44 -5.15 17.14
N ARG A 57 40.23 -4.93 18.45
CA ARG A 57 38.89 -4.94 19.06
C ARG A 57 38.00 -3.83 18.50
N LEU A 58 38.52 -2.62 18.34
CA LEU A 58 37.76 -1.53 17.71
C LEU A 58 37.36 -1.88 16.29
N ARG A 59 38.32 -2.36 15.47
CA ARG A 59 38.05 -2.79 14.09
C ARG A 59 36.98 -3.87 14.01
N VAL A 60 37.06 -4.89 14.87
CA VAL A 60 36.06 -5.96 14.93
C VAL A 60 34.71 -5.40 15.34
N LEU A 61 34.64 -4.56 16.39
CA LEU A 61 33.39 -3.92 16.82
C LEU A 61 32.76 -3.08 15.70
N THR A 62 33.54 -2.24 15.02
CA THR A 62 33.04 -1.46 13.89
C THR A 62 32.56 -2.33 12.75
N LEU A 63 33.29 -3.39 12.37
CA LEU A 63 32.87 -4.30 11.31
C LEU A 63 31.63 -5.11 11.71
N SER A 64 31.51 -5.51 12.97
CA SER A 64 30.33 -6.21 13.49
C SER A 64 29.10 -5.30 13.48
N VAL A 65 29.23 -4.06 13.96
CA VAL A 65 28.14 -3.07 13.93
C VAL A 65 27.72 -2.78 12.50
N LEU A 66 28.67 -2.59 11.59
CA LEU A 66 28.39 -2.32 10.18
C LEU A 66 27.76 -3.54 9.49
N SER A 67 28.18 -4.75 9.85
CA SER A 67 27.57 -6.00 9.36
C SER A 67 26.13 -6.15 9.87
N VAL A 68 25.86 -5.87 11.15
CA VAL A 68 24.50 -5.90 11.72
C VAL A 68 23.62 -4.82 11.10
N LEU A 69 24.17 -3.64 10.81
CA LEU A 69 23.47 -2.59 10.08
C LEU A 69 23.11 -3.05 8.68
N VAL A 70 24.06 -3.56 7.89
CA VAL A 70 23.80 -3.97 6.50
C VAL A 70 22.87 -5.19 6.46
N LEU A 71 23.14 -6.22 7.26
CA LEU A 71 22.36 -7.47 7.27
C LEU A 71 21.08 -7.38 8.10
N GLY A 72 20.89 -6.34 8.90
CA GLY A 72 19.69 -6.13 9.70
C GLY A 72 18.76 -5.11 9.05
N LEU A 73 19.24 -3.90 8.80
CA LEU A 73 18.40 -2.79 8.33
C LEU A 73 17.89 -2.99 6.91
N LEU A 74 18.69 -3.55 5.99
CA LEU A 74 18.25 -3.81 4.62
C LEU A 74 17.11 -4.86 4.57
N PRO A 75 17.26 -6.08 5.09
CA PRO A 75 16.18 -7.05 5.04
C PRO A 75 14.97 -6.62 5.86
N LEU A 76 15.15 -5.87 6.95
CA LEU A 76 14.02 -5.31 7.68
C LEU A 76 13.26 -4.28 6.83
N PHE A 77 13.96 -3.37 6.15
CA PHE A 77 13.35 -2.38 5.27
C PHE A 77 12.61 -3.03 4.09
N PHE A 78 13.25 -3.98 3.39
CA PHE A 78 12.63 -4.70 2.27
C PHE A 78 11.51 -5.64 2.74
N GLY A 79 11.66 -6.27 3.90
CA GLY A 79 10.65 -7.13 4.50
C GLY A 79 9.40 -6.35 4.87
N VAL A 80 9.53 -5.23 5.59
CA VAL A 80 8.40 -4.36 5.93
C VAL A 80 7.73 -3.81 4.68
N ARG A 81 8.52 -3.38 3.67
CA ARG A 81 7.96 -2.86 2.41
C ARG A 81 7.24 -3.94 1.60
N SER A 82 7.71 -5.18 1.62
CA SER A 82 7.02 -6.32 0.99
C SER A 82 5.70 -6.67 1.68
N ALA A 83 5.66 -6.59 3.03
CA ALA A 83 4.44 -6.83 3.79
C ALA A 83 3.36 -5.77 3.54
N MET A 84 3.77 -4.57 3.11
CA MET A 84 2.88 -3.45 2.77
C MET A 84 2.33 -3.51 1.34
N LYS A 85 2.96 -4.27 0.42
CA LYS A 85 2.47 -4.42 -0.95
C LYS A 85 1.23 -5.32 -0.96
N ASP A 86 0.16 -4.85 -1.60
CA ASP A 86 -1.06 -5.63 -1.73
C ASP A 86 -0.89 -6.70 -2.83
N PRO A 87 -1.13 -7.99 -2.55
CA PRO A 87 -0.99 -9.05 -3.55
C PRO A 87 -1.94 -8.88 -4.73
N VAL A 88 -3.06 -8.17 -4.58
CA VAL A 88 -3.99 -7.88 -5.68
C VAL A 88 -3.32 -7.03 -6.75
N PHE A 89 -2.59 -5.97 -6.36
CA PHE A 89 -1.86 -5.13 -7.33
C PHE A 89 -0.77 -5.93 -8.05
N THR A 90 -0.08 -6.83 -7.35
CA THR A 90 0.87 -7.76 -7.99
C THR A 90 0.19 -8.70 -8.99
N SER A 91 -1.05 -9.12 -8.73
CA SER A 91 -1.83 -9.89 -9.70
C SER A 91 -2.37 -9.05 -10.86
N LEU A 92 -2.57 -7.74 -10.68
CA LEU A 92 -2.92 -6.85 -11.77
C LEU A 92 -1.69 -6.55 -12.63
N ASP A 93 -0.50 -6.41 -12.03
CA ASP A 93 0.78 -6.27 -12.73
C ASP A 93 1.13 -7.49 -13.59
N SER A 94 0.61 -8.67 -13.24
CA SER A 94 0.81 -9.90 -14.02
C SER A 94 -0.19 -10.08 -15.16
N LEU A 95 -1.15 -9.15 -15.33
CA LEU A 95 -2.01 -9.16 -16.50
C LEU A 95 -1.17 -8.89 -17.75
N ASN A 96 -1.30 -9.76 -18.75
CA ASN A 96 -0.58 -9.62 -20.01
C ASN A 96 -1.25 -8.56 -20.91
N VAL A 97 -1.26 -7.31 -20.44
CA VAL A 97 -1.73 -6.16 -21.21
C VAL A 97 -0.58 -5.59 -22.06
N PRO A 98 -0.86 -5.09 -23.27
CA PRO A 98 0.17 -4.43 -24.07
C PRO A 98 0.74 -3.20 -23.37
N GLY A 99 2.03 -2.92 -23.55
CA GLY A 99 2.69 -1.78 -22.89
C GLY A 99 2.16 -0.38 -23.26
N TRP A 100 1.36 -0.25 -24.32
CA TRP A 100 0.64 0.98 -24.67
C TRP A 100 -0.62 1.20 -23.82
N ALA A 101 -1.17 0.13 -23.24
CA ALA A 101 -2.39 0.15 -22.43
C ALA A 101 -2.10 0.37 -20.94
N ASP A 102 -0.83 0.22 -20.54
CA ASP A 102 -0.36 0.27 -19.15
C ASP A 102 0.67 1.38 -18.94
N ARG A 103 0.24 2.64 -19.08
CA ARG A 103 1.05 3.83 -18.80
C ARG A 103 0.61 4.47 -17.50
N GLN A 104 1.57 4.94 -16.71
CA GLN A 104 1.33 5.79 -15.55
C GLN A 104 0.27 5.19 -14.60
N SER A 105 0.56 4.03 -14.04
CA SER A 105 -0.32 3.36 -13.08
C SER A 105 -0.29 4.04 -11.71
N GLU A 106 -1.45 4.38 -11.19
CA GLU A 106 -1.64 4.90 -9.84
C GLU A 106 -2.51 3.93 -9.02
N ASP A 107 -1.96 3.49 -7.89
CA ASP A 107 -2.62 2.52 -7.01
C ASP A 107 -3.06 3.20 -5.71
N VAL A 108 -4.36 3.10 -5.42
CA VAL A 108 -4.97 3.61 -4.19
C VAL A 108 -5.64 2.45 -3.45
N SER A 109 -5.48 2.40 -2.13
CA SER A 109 -6.18 1.42 -1.30
C SER A 109 -6.81 2.09 -0.09
N ALA A 110 -8.06 1.75 0.20
CA ALA A 110 -8.82 2.23 1.36
C ALA A 110 -9.35 1.04 2.18
N GLY A 111 -9.76 1.27 3.43
CA GLY A 111 -10.33 0.24 4.30
C GLY A 111 -9.30 -0.66 4.99
N SER A 112 -9.79 -1.69 5.70
CA SER A 112 -8.97 -2.59 6.52
C SER A 112 -8.69 -3.92 5.84
N ARG A 113 -7.43 -4.37 5.91
CA ARG A 113 -7.02 -5.69 5.41
C ARG A 113 -7.64 -6.85 6.20
N TRP A 114 -8.07 -6.58 7.43
CA TRP A 114 -8.73 -7.55 8.31
C TRP A 114 -10.26 -7.41 8.31
N CYS A 115 -10.82 -6.50 7.51
CA CYS A 115 -12.27 -6.23 7.45
C CYS A 115 -12.93 -5.97 8.83
N PHE A 116 -12.23 -5.29 9.76
CA PHE A 116 -12.80 -4.99 11.09
C PHE A 116 -13.97 -3.97 11.04
N ILE A 117 -14.02 -3.12 10.02
CA ILE A 117 -15.11 -2.17 9.75
C ILE A 117 -15.43 -2.31 8.26
N ASP A 118 -14.63 -1.65 7.41
CA ASP A 118 -14.70 -1.81 5.97
C ASP A 118 -13.63 -2.77 5.48
N CYS A 119 -14.02 -3.70 4.60
CA CYS A 119 -13.04 -4.48 3.87
C CYS A 119 -12.20 -3.59 2.96
N ARG A 120 -10.97 -4.03 2.70
CA ARG A 120 -10.06 -3.29 1.84
C ARG A 120 -10.61 -3.17 0.43
N PHE A 121 -10.78 -1.93 -0.02
CA PHE A 121 -11.08 -1.53 -1.39
C PHE A 121 -9.79 -1.10 -2.09
N ARG A 122 -9.65 -1.47 -3.36
CA ARG A 122 -8.44 -1.21 -4.14
C ARG A 122 -8.84 -0.62 -5.46
N GLU A 123 -8.20 0.47 -5.83
CA GLU A 123 -8.41 1.12 -7.11
C GLU A 123 -7.06 1.30 -7.78
N ARG A 124 -6.99 0.93 -9.05
CA ARG A 124 -5.86 1.22 -9.93
C ARG A 124 -6.39 2.07 -11.08
N THR A 125 -5.75 3.22 -11.28
CA THR A 125 -5.97 4.06 -12.44
C THR A 125 -4.78 3.95 -13.37
N VAL A 126 -5.02 3.77 -14.67
CA VAL A 126 -3.98 3.60 -15.69
C VAL A 126 -4.32 4.42 -16.91
N GLN A 127 -3.32 5.04 -17.51
CA GLN A 127 -3.43 5.73 -18.78
C GLN A 127 -3.07 4.80 -19.94
N SER A 128 -3.81 4.90 -21.04
CA SER A 128 -3.55 4.16 -22.28
C SER A 128 -3.35 5.14 -23.42
N GLU A 129 -2.40 4.83 -24.31
CA GLU A 129 -2.12 5.63 -25.50
C GLU A 129 -3.22 5.50 -26.57
N LYS A 130 -4.08 4.46 -26.47
CA LYS A 130 -5.11 4.17 -27.47
C LYS A 130 -6.51 4.50 -26.98
N ALA A 131 -7.46 4.56 -27.91
CA ALA A 131 -8.86 4.83 -27.61
C ALA A 131 -9.50 3.75 -26.72
N PHE A 132 -10.49 4.16 -25.92
CA PHE A 132 -11.13 3.32 -24.91
C PHE A 132 -11.69 2.00 -25.47
N GLY A 133 -12.16 1.99 -26.72
CA GLY A 133 -12.69 0.79 -27.37
C GLY A 133 -11.64 -0.31 -27.53
N GLU A 134 -10.43 0.04 -27.97
CA GLU A 134 -9.33 -0.92 -28.15
C GLU A 134 -8.71 -1.32 -26.80
N THR A 135 -8.54 -0.34 -25.91
CA THR A 135 -8.06 -0.56 -24.53
C THR A 135 -8.97 -1.54 -23.79
N ALA A 136 -10.30 -1.38 -23.88
CA ALA A 136 -11.26 -2.28 -23.25
C ALA A 136 -11.13 -3.73 -23.75
N THR A 137 -10.93 -3.93 -25.05
CA THR A 137 -10.73 -5.27 -25.62
C THR A 137 -9.42 -5.89 -25.15
N ALA A 138 -8.33 -5.12 -25.06
CA ALA A 138 -7.05 -5.59 -24.56
C ALA A 138 -7.15 -6.04 -23.09
N TYR A 139 -7.78 -5.24 -22.23
CA TYR A 139 -7.99 -5.60 -20.83
C TYR A 139 -8.94 -6.79 -20.66
N ALA A 140 -10.06 -6.84 -21.38
CA ALA A 140 -10.99 -7.97 -21.32
C ALA A 140 -10.33 -9.30 -21.72
N SER A 141 -9.47 -9.27 -22.75
CA SER A 141 -8.69 -10.44 -23.18
C SER A 141 -7.66 -10.85 -22.14
N ALA A 142 -6.93 -9.89 -21.56
CA ALA A 142 -5.94 -10.15 -20.51
C ALA A 142 -6.59 -10.72 -19.24
N LEU A 143 -7.73 -10.17 -18.81
CA LEU A 143 -8.50 -10.65 -17.66
C LEU A 143 -8.99 -12.08 -17.87
N SER A 144 -9.60 -12.35 -19.03
CA SER A 144 -10.08 -13.70 -19.38
C SER A 144 -8.93 -14.72 -19.38
N SER A 145 -7.78 -14.34 -19.96
CA SER A 145 -6.58 -15.19 -20.00
C SER A 145 -5.99 -15.44 -18.61
N ALA A 146 -6.15 -14.49 -17.69
CA ALA A 146 -5.77 -14.59 -16.28
C ALA A 146 -6.82 -15.29 -15.40
N GLY A 147 -7.85 -15.91 -16.00
CA GLY A 147 -8.86 -16.72 -15.31
C GLY A 147 -10.00 -15.93 -14.68
N TRP A 148 -10.11 -14.62 -14.95
CA TRP A 148 -11.28 -13.85 -14.55
C TRP A 148 -12.49 -14.24 -15.40
N LYS A 149 -13.65 -14.34 -14.77
CA LYS A 149 -14.92 -14.65 -15.43
C LYS A 149 -15.81 -13.42 -15.48
N PRO A 150 -16.44 -13.10 -16.61
CA PRO A 150 -17.37 -11.99 -16.70
C PRO A 150 -18.61 -12.25 -15.81
N LEU A 151 -19.11 -11.21 -15.15
CA LEU A 151 -20.42 -11.24 -14.48
C LEU A 151 -21.44 -10.57 -15.38
N ASP A 152 -21.99 -11.34 -16.30
CA ASP A 152 -23.04 -10.86 -17.19
C ASP A 152 -24.31 -10.52 -16.40
N GLY A 153 -24.85 -9.32 -16.62
CA GLY A 153 -26.14 -8.88 -16.07
C GLY A 153 -26.16 -8.56 -14.57
N LYS A 154 -25.02 -8.55 -13.87
CA LYS A 154 -24.93 -8.21 -12.43
C LYS A 154 -24.15 -6.94 -12.12
N CYS A 155 -23.76 -6.19 -13.14
CA CYS A 155 -23.20 -4.85 -12.99
C CYS A 155 -24.32 -3.85 -12.67
N THR A 156 -24.72 -3.72 -11.39
CA THR A 156 -25.77 -2.77 -11.00
C THR A 156 -25.29 -1.32 -10.96
N ASP A 157 -23.98 -1.09 -10.84
CA ASP A 157 -23.40 0.26 -10.65
C ASP A 157 -22.70 0.77 -11.93
N GLN A 158 -23.33 0.55 -13.09
CA GLN A 158 -22.79 1.05 -14.36
C GLN A 158 -22.89 2.58 -14.41
N PRO A 159 -21.81 3.30 -14.76
CA PRO A 159 -21.89 4.72 -15.06
C PRO A 159 -22.91 4.94 -16.18
N ALA A 160 -23.81 5.90 -16.02
CA ALA A 160 -24.85 6.20 -17.00
C ALA A 160 -24.32 6.91 -18.28
N THR A 161 -23.00 6.91 -18.50
CA THR A 161 -22.35 7.66 -19.57
C THR A 161 -22.06 6.78 -20.79
N THR A 162 -22.21 7.36 -21.98
CA THR A 162 -21.91 6.69 -23.26
C THR A 162 -20.41 6.73 -23.61
N GLU A 163 -19.61 7.47 -22.85
CA GLU A 163 -18.19 7.77 -23.12
C GLU A 163 -17.22 6.78 -22.44
N GLY A 164 -17.60 5.51 -22.42
CA GLY A 164 -16.77 4.45 -21.86
C GLY A 164 -17.38 3.07 -22.00
N LYS A 165 -16.62 2.06 -21.57
CA LYS A 165 -17.04 0.67 -21.48
C LYS A 165 -16.83 0.15 -20.07
N TYR A 166 -17.93 -0.32 -19.46
CA TYR A 166 -17.94 -0.90 -18.13
C TYR A 166 -18.12 -2.41 -18.22
N THR A 167 -17.29 -3.15 -17.51
CA THR A 167 -17.41 -4.61 -17.40
C THR A 167 -17.10 -5.06 -15.99
N CYS A 168 -17.79 -6.11 -15.54
CA CYS A 168 -17.59 -6.71 -14.23
C CYS A 168 -16.99 -8.11 -14.37
N TRP A 169 -16.10 -8.44 -13.44
CA TRP A 169 -15.35 -9.68 -13.45
C TRP A 169 -15.25 -10.28 -12.04
N GLN A 170 -15.16 -11.60 -11.96
CA GLN A 170 -14.98 -12.33 -10.70
C GLN A 170 -13.91 -13.38 -10.88
N ARG A 171 -13.08 -13.51 -9.86
CA ARG A 171 -12.09 -14.57 -9.74
C ARG A 171 -11.87 -14.86 -8.26
N ASP A 172 -12.05 -16.12 -7.89
CA ASP A 172 -11.92 -16.60 -6.51
C ASP A 172 -12.76 -15.74 -5.52
N GLU A 173 -12.15 -15.18 -4.48
CA GLU A 173 -12.81 -14.30 -3.50
C GLU A 173 -12.95 -12.83 -3.93
N PHE A 174 -12.50 -12.45 -5.13
CA PHE A 174 -12.50 -11.06 -5.59
C PHE A 174 -13.51 -10.81 -6.70
N THR A 175 -14.07 -9.60 -6.66
CA THR A 175 -14.79 -8.99 -7.76
C THR A 175 -14.05 -7.76 -8.24
N LEU A 176 -14.08 -7.54 -9.55
CA LEU A 176 -13.34 -6.50 -10.24
C LEU A 176 -14.29 -5.75 -11.18
N ASP A 177 -14.26 -4.43 -11.07
CA ASP A 177 -14.96 -3.52 -11.97
C ASP A 177 -13.92 -2.85 -12.86
N LEU A 178 -14.10 -3.01 -14.16
CA LEU A 178 -13.25 -2.41 -15.17
C LEU A 178 -14.06 -1.33 -15.88
N TRP A 179 -13.63 -0.08 -15.72
CA TRP A 179 -14.17 1.06 -16.44
C TRP A 179 -13.09 1.66 -17.34
N VAL A 180 -13.28 1.54 -18.65
CA VAL A 180 -12.39 2.14 -19.65
C VAL A 180 -13.12 3.30 -20.32
N ARG A 181 -12.61 4.51 -20.13
CA ARG A 181 -13.26 5.76 -20.53
C ARG A 181 -12.33 6.64 -21.34
N ILE A 182 -12.87 7.76 -21.84
CA ILE A 182 -12.07 8.87 -22.37
C ILE A 182 -10.99 9.30 -21.35
N PRO A 183 -9.84 9.86 -21.79
CA PRO A 183 -8.75 10.23 -20.89
C PRO A 183 -9.18 11.31 -19.88
N GLU A 184 -8.58 11.34 -18.68
CA GLU A 184 -8.97 12.27 -17.59
C GLU A 184 -8.96 13.73 -18.05
N CYS A 185 -7.97 14.13 -18.85
CA CYS A 185 -7.90 15.51 -19.34
C CYS A 185 -9.08 15.91 -20.24
N ALA A 186 -9.74 14.94 -20.88
CA ALA A 186 -11.00 15.19 -21.59
C ALA A 186 -12.19 15.20 -20.64
N VAL A 187 -12.18 14.39 -19.58
CA VAL A 187 -13.23 14.39 -18.54
C VAL A 187 -13.31 15.74 -17.84
N ASP A 188 -12.17 16.30 -17.42
CA ASP A 188 -12.14 17.62 -16.77
C ASP A 188 -12.66 18.72 -17.70
N ALA A 189 -12.36 18.61 -19.01
CA ALA A 189 -12.83 19.55 -20.01
C ALA A 189 -14.33 19.42 -20.32
N VAL A 190 -14.92 18.22 -20.23
CA VAL A 190 -16.37 17.99 -20.35
C VAL A 190 -17.10 18.44 -19.08
N ALA A 191 -16.56 18.14 -17.89
CA ALA A 191 -17.14 18.57 -16.62
C ALA A 191 -17.15 20.10 -16.47
N ALA A 192 -16.14 20.79 -16.98
CA ALA A 192 -16.10 22.25 -16.99
C ALA A 192 -17.05 22.90 -18.02
N GLN A 193 -17.59 22.13 -18.97
CA GLN A 193 -18.64 22.59 -19.89
C GLN A 193 -20.04 22.47 -19.28
N ASP A 194 -20.20 21.74 -18.18
CA ASP A 194 -21.43 21.66 -17.40
C ASP A 194 -21.36 22.61 -16.19
N PRO A 195 -22.04 23.77 -16.24
CA PRO A 195 -21.98 24.76 -15.16
C PRO A 195 -22.56 24.25 -13.82
N ASP A 196 -23.33 23.16 -13.83
CA ASP A 196 -23.91 22.57 -12.62
C ASP A 196 -23.00 21.51 -11.96
N ALA A 197 -21.94 21.06 -12.64
CA ALA A 197 -21.06 19.96 -12.20
C ALA A 197 -19.75 20.40 -11.52
N VAL A 198 -19.39 21.69 -11.59
CA VAL A 198 -18.12 22.21 -11.04
C VAL A 198 -18.31 22.78 -9.62
N PRO A 199 -17.74 22.17 -8.56
CA PRO A 199 -17.62 22.85 -7.28
C PRO A 199 -16.69 24.07 -7.44
N SER A 200 -17.16 25.24 -7.01
CA SER A 200 -16.45 26.52 -7.13
C SER A 200 -15.15 26.50 -6.33
N LEU A 201 -14.03 26.18 -6.96
CA LEU A 201 -12.72 26.12 -6.32
C LEU A 201 -11.79 27.21 -6.89
N GLY A 202 -11.76 28.37 -6.21
CA GLY A 202 -10.75 29.41 -6.42
C GLY A 202 -11.33 30.81 -6.72
N PRO A 203 -10.55 31.87 -6.47
CA PRO A 203 -11.03 33.27 -6.57
C PRO A 203 -11.48 33.67 -7.99
N ASP A 204 -11.07 32.93 -9.02
CA ASP A 204 -11.40 33.22 -10.42
C ASP A 204 -12.37 32.22 -11.07
N GLY A 205 -12.81 31.17 -10.35
CA GLY A 205 -13.89 30.26 -10.79
C GLY A 205 -13.65 29.45 -12.08
N VAL A 206 -12.47 29.52 -12.69
CA VAL A 206 -12.16 28.85 -13.98
C VAL A 206 -11.13 27.76 -13.77
N VAL A 207 -11.53 26.51 -14.00
CA VAL A 207 -10.60 25.38 -14.17
C VAL A 207 -9.87 25.59 -15.49
N GLU A 208 -8.55 25.49 -15.51
CA GLU A 208 -7.75 25.56 -16.73
C GLU A 208 -8.07 24.33 -17.59
N THR A 209 -9.00 24.49 -18.54
CA THR A 209 -9.49 23.38 -19.37
C THR A 209 -8.60 23.22 -20.60
N VAL A 210 -8.11 22.00 -20.80
CA VAL A 210 -7.48 21.60 -22.05
C VAL A 210 -8.59 21.27 -23.05
N ASP A 211 -8.44 21.64 -24.32
CA ASP A 211 -9.37 21.23 -25.37
C ASP A 211 -9.47 19.69 -25.38
N PRO A 212 -10.68 19.10 -25.17
CA PRO A 212 -10.86 17.66 -25.07
C PRO A 212 -10.41 16.94 -26.35
N SER A 213 -10.39 17.64 -27.49
CA SER A 213 -9.93 17.11 -28.78
C SER A 213 -8.41 16.87 -28.82
N LYS A 214 -7.65 17.51 -27.93
CA LYS A 214 -6.18 17.34 -27.82
C LYS A 214 -5.80 16.21 -26.87
N CYS A 215 -6.77 15.70 -26.12
CA CYS A 215 -6.60 14.58 -25.21
C CYS A 215 -6.68 13.27 -25.98
N THR A 216 -5.51 12.65 -26.18
CA THR A 216 -5.40 11.36 -26.85
C THR A 216 -5.32 10.23 -25.85
N GLY A 217 -5.96 9.10 -26.16
CA GLY A 217 -5.83 7.87 -25.37
C GLY A 217 -7.10 7.49 -24.63
N SER A 218 -6.94 6.87 -23.47
CA SER A 218 -8.04 6.48 -22.58
C SER A 218 -7.56 6.29 -21.14
N THR A 219 -8.46 6.46 -20.19
CA THR A 219 -8.22 6.10 -18.79
C THR A 219 -8.88 4.76 -18.47
N VAL A 220 -8.16 3.90 -17.77
CA VAL A 220 -8.66 2.64 -17.21
C VAL A 220 -8.74 2.80 -15.70
N SER A 221 -9.93 2.62 -15.13
CA SER A 221 -10.12 2.47 -13.68
C SER A 221 -10.48 1.01 -13.39
N ILE A 222 -9.67 0.39 -12.54
CA ILE A 222 -9.82 -0.99 -12.10
C ILE A 222 -10.11 -0.95 -10.61
N LYS A 223 -11.32 -1.30 -10.22
CA LYS A 223 -11.73 -1.36 -8.81
C LYS A 223 -11.82 -2.82 -8.40
N VAL A 224 -11.15 -3.21 -7.33
CA VAL A 224 -11.14 -4.60 -6.83
C VAL A 224 -11.56 -4.63 -5.37
N GLN A 225 -12.53 -5.49 -5.07
CA GLN A 225 -13.08 -5.68 -3.75
C GLN A 225 -13.31 -7.17 -3.45
N ASN A 226 -13.52 -7.50 -2.18
CA ASN A 226 -13.90 -8.86 -1.83
C ASN A 226 -15.35 -9.12 -2.25
N ALA A 227 -15.60 -10.28 -2.84
CA ALA A 227 -16.93 -10.75 -3.22
C ALA A 227 -17.90 -10.79 -2.03
N VAL A 228 -17.40 -11.03 -0.82
CA VAL A 228 -18.22 -11.04 0.41
C VAL A 228 -18.76 -9.67 0.78
N THR A 229 -18.08 -8.58 0.42
CA THR A 229 -18.55 -7.20 0.66
C THR A 229 -19.24 -6.61 -0.55
N ASP A 230 -19.20 -7.30 -1.68
CA ASP A 230 -19.87 -6.88 -2.88
C ASP A 230 -21.39 -6.82 -2.68
N PRO A 231 -22.05 -5.67 -2.84
CA PRO A 231 -23.50 -5.57 -2.70
C PRO A 231 -24.25 -6.23 -3.86
N ARG A 232 -23.58 -6.49 -5.01
CA ARG A 232 -24.22 -6.99 -6.22
C ARG A 232 -24.91 -8.34 -5.99
N GLY A 233 -26.21 -8.37 -6.30
CA GLY A 233 -27.05 -9.57 -6.17
C GLY A 233 -27.41 -9.94 -4.74
N LYS A 234 -27.11 -9.10 -3.74
CA LYS A 234 -27.68 -9.24 -2.40
C LYS A 234 -28.99 -8.48 -2.33
N ALA A 235 -29.92 -8.99 -1.52
CA ALA A 235 -31.13 -8.25 -1.19
C ALA A 235 -30.71 -6.94 -0.50
N GLU A 236 -31.40 -5.84 -0.84
CA GLU A 236 -31.23 -4.60 -0.11
C GLU A 236 -31.42 -4.87 1.40
N PRO A 237 -30.57 -4.30 2.27
CA PRO A 237 -30.80 -4.36 3.69
C PRO A 237 -32.22 -3.87 3.97
N ALA A 238 -32.97 -4.60 4.80
CA ALA A 238 -34.32 -4.18 5.15
C ALA A 238 -34.25 -2.79 5.79
N GLU A 239 -34.66 -1.76 5.04
CA GLU A 239 -34.74 -0.41 5.56
C GLU A 239 -35.78 -0.41 6.68
N ASN A 240 -35.39 0.07 7.86
CA ASN A 240 -36.32 0.17 8.97
C ASN A 240 -37.26 1.37 8.68
N PRO A 241 -38.56 1.14 8.42
CA PRO A 241 -39.48 2.21 8.02
C PRO A 241 -39.65 3.29 9.10
N SER A 242 -39.21 3.03 10.34
CA SER A 242 -39.19 4.04 11.41
C SER A 242 -38.05 5.05 11.32
N LEU A 243 -37.06 4.84 10.43
CA LEU A 243 -35.89 5.72 10.25
C LEU A 243 -35.92 6.50 8.93
N VAL A 244 -36.87 6.19 8.04
CA VAL A 244 -37.16 6.95 6.83
C VAL A 244 -38.23 7.97 7.20
N GLY A 245 -37.90 9.26 7.15
CA GLY A 245 -38.92 10.30 7.29
C GLY A 245 -39.97 10.17 6.18
N GLU A 246 -41.25 10.40 6.50
CA GLU A 246 -42.29 10.45 5.46
C GLU A 246 -41.86 11.44 4.38
N THR A 247 -41.80 10.96 3.13
CA THR A 247 -41.74 11.85 1.97
C THR A 247 -42.95 12.76 2.07
N PRO A 248 -42.78 14.09 2.23
CA PRO A 248 -43.92 14.99 2.28
C PRO A 248 -44.70 14.83 0.98
N ASP A 249 -46.02 14.74 1.09
CA ASP A 249 -46.91 14.70 -0.07
C ASP A 249 -46.51 15.82 -1.05
N PRO A 250 -46.44 15.54 -2.36
CA PRO A 250 -46.16 16.58 -3.33
C PRO A 250 -47.21 17.66 -3.16
N VAL A 251 -46.77 18.85 -2.75
CA VAL A 251 -47.63 20.02 -2.60
C VAL A 251 -48.31 20.22 -3.95
N LEU A 252 -49.62 19.95 -4.01
CA LEU A 252 -50.40 20.09 -5.23
C LEU A 252 -50.13 21.46 -5.84
N THR A 253 -49.68 21.45 -7.09
CA THR A 253 -49.29 22.59 -7.95
C THR A 253 -50.47 23.49 -8.33
N ASN A 254 -51.50 23.58 -7.49
CA ASN A 254 -52.66 24.44 -7.66
C ASN A 254 -52.69 25.50 -6.55
N ASP A 255 -51.58 26.21 -6.35
CA ASP A 255 -51.56 27.44 -5.58
C ASP A 255 -51.95 28.60 -6.53
N PRO A 256 -53.18 29.15 -6.44
CA PRO A 256 -53.64 30.24 -7.31
C PRO A 256 -52.88 31.57 -7.11
N LEU A 257 -51.88 31.61 -6.21
CA LEU A 257 -51.00 32.77 -6.01
C LEU A 257 -49.73 32.74 -6.88
N LEU A 258 -49.44 31.64 -7.58
CA LEU A 258 -48.26 31.51 -8.46
C LEU A 258 -48.57 31.81 -9.95
N GLU A 259 -49.81 32.12 -10.30
CA GLU A 259 -50.16 32.55 -11.65
C GLU A 259 -49.72 34.02 -11.87
N PRO A 260 -48.89 34.32 -12.89
CA PRO A 260 -48.48 35.68 -13.17
C PRO A 260 -49.70 36.52 -13.56
N THR A 261 -49.90 37.64 -12.86
CA THR A 261 -50.98 38.59 -13.14
C THR A 261 -50.91 39.05 -14.60
N PRO A 262 -52.00 38.91 -15.39
CA PRO A 262 -51.97 39.32 -16.79
C PRO A 262 -51.75 40.84 -16.90
N SER A 263 -50.80 41.23 -17.74
CA SER A 263 -50.57 42.64 -18.07
C SER A 263 -51.73 43.16 -18.91
N ALA A 264 -52.28 44.31 -18.51
CA ALA A 264 -53.34 44.99 -19.23
C ALA A 264 -52.82 45.56 -20.56
N SER A 265 -53.59 45.36 -21.63
CA SER A 265 -53.42 46.00 -22.94
C SER A 265 -53.80 47.47 -22.92
#